data_AF-A0A2E0FGP6-F1
#
_entry.id   AF-A0A2E0FGP6-F1
#
_cell.length_a   1.000
_cell.length_b   1.000
_cell.length_c   1.000
_cell.angle_alpha   90.00
_cell.angle_beta   90.00
_cell.angle_gamma   90.00
#
_symmetry.space_group_name_H-M   'P 1'
#
loop_
_entity.id
_entity.type
_entity.pdbx_description
1 polymer ?
#
loop_
_entity_poly.entity_id
_entity_poly.type
_entity_poly.pdbx_seq_one_letter_code
_entity_poly.pdbx_strand_id
1 'polypeptide(L)'
;MKLFTDSDFNVLTFPIHNVKGDLVKKVPRLSLIESFVKYKDPDKEKVIKYICYLYDPNSPLKEFFPDMQRRKEQSAILAGFSMEDEQSKNKAASLMGLKNKGVIVLIDDFLRFVNNRIWSMIVSNEETFYEYQRKLLRNVEADRDKDLLQALQIKGKIMEDLDNINGRLEKYYLKMYAGDEDLVKTITARGSISPETLANV
;
A
#
# COMPACT_ATOMS: atom_id res chain seq x y z
N MET A 1 -17.84 -8.05 -14.55
CA MET A 1 -18.15 -6.62 -14.35
C MET A 1 -16.83 -5.87 -14.21
N LYS A 2 -16.60 -4.72 -14.88
CA LYS A 2 -15.39 -3.91 -14.64
C LYS A 2 -15.53 -3.28 -13.25
N LEU A 3 -14.61 -3.59 -12.34
CA LEU A 3 -14.64 -3.11 -10.96
C LEU A 3 -14.44 -1.58 -10.87
N PHE A 4 -13.82 -0.99 -11.89
CA PHE A 4 -13.56 0.45 -12.00
C PHE A 4 -13.97 0.98 -13.37
N THR A 5 -14.35 2.24 -13.39
CA THR A 5 -14.48 3.09 -14.57
C THR A 5 -13.27 4.02 -14.69
N ASP A 6 -12.96 4.49 -15.91
CA ASP A 6 -11.84 5.42 -16.10
C ASP A 6 -12.04 6.72 -15.29
N SER A 7 -13.30 7.13 -15.07
CA SER A 7 -13.64 8.31 -14.27
C SER A 7 -13.26 8.21 -12.80
N ASP A 8 -13.20 7.01 -12.23
CA ASP A 8 -12.86 6.80 -10.81
C ASP A 8 -11.43 7.25 -10.50
N PHE A 9 -10.56 7.30 -11.52
CA PHE A 9 -9.16 7.71 -11.38
C PHE A 9 -8.92 9.20 -11.67
N ASN A 10 -9.95 9.97 -12.05
CA ASN A 10 -9.82 11.40 -12.32
C ASN A 10 -9.52 12.23 -11.06
N VAL A 11 -9.80 11.67 -9.88
CA VAL A 11 -9.58 12.30 -8.57
C VAL A 11 -8.18 12.08 -8.00
N LEU A 12 -7.35 11.27 -8.67
CA LEU A 12 -5.95 11.11 -8.30
C LEU A 12 -5.22 12.46 -8.33
N THR A 13 -4.25 12.63 -7.44
CA THR A 13 -3.37 13.81 -7.37
C THR A 13 -2.70 14.10 -8.71
N PHE A 14 -2.36 13.05 -9.46
CA PHE A 14 -1.87 13.12 -10.83
C PHE A 14 -2.74 12.30 -11.78
N PRO A 15 -3.10 12.84 -12.96
CA PRO A 15 -3.89 12.11 -13.96
C PRO A 15 -3.01 11.10 -14.72
N ILE A 16 -2.60 10.03 -14.05
CA ILE A 16 -1.69 9.00 -14.59
C ILE A 16 -2.42 7.81 -15.22
N HIS A 17 -3.73 7.72 -15.04
CA HIS A 17 -4.55 6.62 -15.52
C HIS A 17 -4.59 6.62 -17.06
N ASN A 18 -4.40 5.45 -17.67
CA ASN A 18 -4.33 5.24 -19.12
C ASN A 18 -3.28 6.07 -19.90
N VAL A 19 -2.40 6.82 -19.22
CA VAL A 19 -1.30 7.54 -19.88
C VAL A 19 -0.23 6.57 -20.36
N LYS A 20 0.03 6.52 -21.67
CA LYS A 20 1.07 5.66 -22.28
C LYS A 20 2.33 6.46 -22.65
N GLY A 21 3.50 5.84 -22.58
CA GLY A 21 4.78 6.51 -22.90
C GLY A 21 5.39 7.24 -21.70
N ASP A 22 6.28 8.19 -21.98
CA ASP A 22 7.02 8.96 -20.96
C ASP A 22 6.06 9.77 -20.06
N LEU A 23 5.90 9.33 -18.81
CA LEU A 23 4.86 9.83 -17.91
C LEU A 23 5.21 11.22 -17.40
N VAL A 24 6.49 11.47 -17.11
CA VAL A 24 6.96 12.78 -16.61
C VAL A 24 6.78 13.85 -17.70
N LYS A 25 6.98 13.52 -18.98
CA LYS A 25 6.69 14.46 -20.08
C LYS A 25 5.19 14.71 -20.27
N LYS A 26 4.37 13.66 -20.17
CA LYS A 26 2.92 13.77 -20.40
C LYS A 26 2.15 14.34 -19.23
N VAL A 27 2.68 14.20 -18.02
CA VAL A 27 2.13 14.75 -16.78
C VAL A 27 3.23 15.60 -16.13
N PRO A 28 3.47 16.84 -16.62
CA PRO A 28 4.60 17.66 -16.20
C PRO A 28 4.65 17.94 -14.69
N ARG A 29 3.50 17.94 -14.01
CA ARG A 29 3.44 18.11 -12.55
C ARG A 29 4.20 17.01 -11.78
N LEU A 30 4.40 15.82 -12.35
CA LEU A 30 5.23 14.78 -11.74
C LEU A 30 6.70 15.21 -11.60
N SER A 31 7.17 16.17 -12.40
CA SER A 31 8.53 16.70 -12.28
C SER A 31 8.80 17.47 -10.98
N LEU A 32 7.74 17.87 -10.27
CA LEU A 32 7.85 18.49 -8.94
C LEU A 32 8.35 17.51 -7.87
N ILE A 33 8.23 16.19 -8.12
CA ILE A 33 8.77 15.14 -7.27
C ILE A 33 10.15 14.77 -7.83
N GLU A 34 11.21 15.30 -7.21
CA GLU A 34 12.57 15.21 -7.75
C GLU A 34 13.05 13.75 -7.91
N SER A 35 12.73 12.88 -6.96
CA SER A 35 13.03 11.45 -7.06
C SER A 35 12.35 10.78 -8.25
N PHE A 36 11.14 11.20 -8.66
CA PHE A 36 10.50 10.67 -9.87
C PHE A 36 11.30 11.04 -11.12
N VAL A 37 11.87 12.24 -11.19
CA VAL A 37 12.70 12.65 -12.33
C VAL A 37 14.02 11.87 -12.33
N LYS A 38 14.68 11.79 -11.18
CA LYS A 38 16.02 11.18 -11.03
C LYS A 38 16.02 9.64 -11.04
N TYR A 39 14.88 8.99 -10.80
CA TYR A 39 14.80 7.53 -10.77
C TYR A 39 15.18 6.93 -12.13
N LYS A 40 16.13 5.99 -12.10
CA LYS A 40 16.66 5.28 -13.27
C LYS A 40 16.32 3.81 -13.15
N ASP A 41 15.26 3.40 -13.82
CA ASP A 41 14.79 2.02 -13.88
C ASP A 41 14.07 1.80 -15.23
N PRO A 42 14.28 0.68 -15.94
CA PRO A 42 13.55 0.38 -17.17
C PRO A 42 12.02 0.40 -17.01
N ASP A 43 11.52 0.04 -15.83
CA ASP A 43 10.10 0.03 -15.48
C ASP A 43 9.68 1.27 -14.68
N LYS A 44 10.47 2.36 -14.72
CA LYS A 44 10.20 3.64 -14.03
C LYS A 44 8.74 4.08 -14.10
N GLU A 45 8.14 4.03 -15.29
CA GLU A 45 6.76 4.50 -15.48
C GLU A 45 5.75 3.63 -14.76
N LYS A 46 5.98 2.31 -14.71
CA LYS A 46 5.15 1.38 -13.94
C LYS A 46 5.33 1.62 -12.44
N VAL A 47 6.57 1.85 -11.99
CA VAL A 47 6.86 2.15 -10.58
C VAL A 47 6.16 3.43 -10.13
N ILE A 48 6.23 4.52 -10.90
CA ILE A 48 5.57 5.79 -10.56
C ILE A 48 4.05 5.62 -10.54
N LYS A 49 3.46 4.92 -11.52
CA LYS A 49 2.03 4.62 -11.53
C LYS A 49 1.61 3.80 -10.33
N TYR A 50 2.37 2.77 -9.98
CA TYR A 50 2.11 1.96 -8.80
C TYR A 50 2.06 2.82 -7.54
N ILE A 51 3.02 3.73 -7.36
CA ILE A 51 3.06 4.63 -6.21
C ILE A 51 1.82 5.52 -6.18
N CYS A 52 1.42 6.10 -7.32
CA CYS A 52 0.22 6.94 -7.41
C CYS A 52 -1.06 6.13 -7.16
N TYR A 53 -1.18 4.89 -7.64
CA TYR A 53 -2.36 4.07 -7.38
C TYR A 53 -2.46 3.60 -5.93
N LEU A 54 -1.34 3.31 -5.28
CA LEU A 54 -1.34 2.72 -3.95
C LEU A 54 -1.36 3.78 -2.84
N TYR A 55 -0.53 4.81 -2.97
CA TYR A 55 -0.22 5.74 -1.88
C TYR A 55 -0.89 7.09 -1.99
N ASP A 56 -1.66 7.35 -3.05
CA ASP A 56 -2.51 8.53 -3.08
C ASP A 56 -3.68 8.30 -2.09
N PRO A 57 -4.03 9.27 -1.20
CA PRO A 57 -5.42 9.41 -0.76
C PRO A 57 -6.26 9.60 -2.02
N ASN A 58 -7.57 9.82 -2.08
CA ASN A 58 -8.29 9.87 -3.38
C ASN A 58 -8.18 8.65 -4.34
N SER A 59 -7.20 7.73 -4.22
CA SER A 59 -7.16 6.52 -5.02
C SER A 59 -8.38 5.68 -4.69
N PRO A 60 -9.17 5.26 -5.69
CA PRO A 60 -10.36 4.46 -5.43
C PRO A 60 -9.99 3.09 -4.83
N LEU A 61 -8.75 2.61 -5.03
CA LEU A 61 -8.32 1.29 -4.57
C LEU A 61 -8.44 1.10 -3.06
N LYS A 62 -8.34 2.17 -2.25
CA LYS A 62 -8.44 2.06 -0.79
C LYS A 62 -9.84 1.64 -0.31
N GLU A 63 -10.87 1.98 -1.06
CA GLU A 63 -12.28 1.70 -0.73
C GLU A 63 -12.70 0.30 -1.20
N PHE A 64 -12.21 -0.09 -2.38
CA PHE A 64 -12.47 -1.43 -2.95
C PHE A 64 -11.58 -2.51 -2.35
N PHE A 65 -10.35 -2.18 -1.97
CA PHE A 65 -9.39 -3.09 -1.36
C PHE A 65 -8.89 -2.52 -0.02
N PRO A 66 -9.67 -2.67 1.06
CA PRO A 66 -9.24 -2.29 2.41
C PRO A 66 -7.97 -3.04 2.84
N ASP A 67 -7.84 -4.31 2.44
CA ASP A 67 -6.63 -5.09 2.68
C ASP A 67 -5.43 -4.56 1.88
N MET A 68 -4.35 -4.19 2.58
CA MET A 68 -3.15 -3.60 1.99
C MET A 68 -2.49 -4.54 0.97
N GLN A 69 -2.45 -5.84 1.24
CA GLN A 69 -1.77 -6.79 0.36
C GLN A 69 -2.49 -6.90 -0.98
N ARG A 70 -3.82 -7.05 -0.96
CA ARG A 70 -4.64 -7.00 -2.18
C ARG A 70 -4.53 -5.65 -2.88
N ARG A 71 -4.54 -4.53 -2.13
CA ARG A 71 -4.39 -3.18 -2.71
C ARG A 71 -3.07 -3.02 -3.47
N LYS A 72 -1.97 -3.55 -2.93
CA LYS A 72 -0.65 -3.60 -3.57
C LYS A 72 -0.68 -4.39 -4.87
N GLU A 73 -1.27 -5.58 -4.85
CA GLU A 73 -1.37 -6.44 -6.03
C GLU A 73 -2.15 -5.75 -7.15
N GLN A 74 -3.31 -5.18 -6.83
CA GLN A 74 -4.15 -4.47 -7.80
C GLN A 74 -3.48 -3.20 -8.33
N SER A 75 -2.76 -2.47 -7.48
CA SER A 75 -1.96 -1.31 -7.90
C SER A 75 -0.86 -1.71 -8.89
N ALA A 76 -0.23 -2.87 -8.68
CA ALA A 76 0.80 -3.37 -9.60
C ALA A 76 0.21 -3.78 -10.96
N ILE A 77 -0.95 -4.45 -10.95
CA ILE A 77 -1.67 -4.82 -12.18
C ILE A 77 -2.05 -3.54 -12.96
N LEU A 78 -2.65 -2.54 -12.31
CA LEU A 78 -3.04 -1.29 -12.96
C LEU A 78 -1.84 -0.46 -13.46
N ALA A 79 -0.70 -0.58 -12.79
CA ALA A 79 0.55 0.03 -13.22
C ALA A 79 1.14 -0.63 -14.49
N GLY A 80 0.66 -1.82 -14.86
CA GLY A 80 1.10 -2.56 -16.04
C GLY A 80 2.19 -3.60 -15.77
N PHE A 81 2.31 -4.08 -14.52
CA PHE A 81 3.07 -5.29 -14.25
C PHE A 81 2.25 -6.53 -14.66
N SER A 82 2.84 -7.38 -15.50
CA SER A 82 2.29 -8.69 -15.82
C SER A 82 2.46 -9.65 -14.65
N MET A 83 1.42 -10.43 -14.37
CA MET A 83 1.42 -11.53 -13.39
C MET A 83 1.69 -12.89 -14.03
N GLU A 84 1.73 -12.96 -15.36
CA GLU A 84 2.03 -14.17 -16.13
C GLU A 84 3.54 -14.30 -16.41
N ASP A 85 4.23 -13.17 -16.58
CA ASP A 85 5.68 -13.12 -16.78
C ASP A 85 6.41 -13.14 -15.44
N GLU A 86 7.24 -14.16 -15.22
CA GLU A 86 7.96 -14.36 -13.95
C GLU A 86 8.94 -13.21 -13.65
N GLN A 87 9.55 -12.60 -14.65
CA GLN A 87 10.45 -11.46 -14.41
C GLN A 87 9.65 -10.24 -13.89
N SER A 88 8.54 -9.91 -14.53
CA SER A 88 7.62 -8.85 -14.13
C SER A 88 7.03 -9.11 -12.74
N LYS A 89 6.60 -10.35 -12.47
CA LYS A 89 6.06 -10.78 -11.18
C LYS A 89 7.08 -10.64 -10.05
N ASN A 90 8.34 -11.02 -10.29
CA ASN A 90 9.42 -10.85 -9.32
C ASN A 90 9.71 -9.36 -9.04
N LYS A 91 9.66 -8.50 -10.06
CA LYS A 91 9.78 -7.04 -9.88
C LYS A 91 8.62 -6.47 -9.07
N ALA A 92 7.37 -6.86 -9.39
CA ALA A 92 6.20 -6.47 -8.63
C ALA A 92 6.29 -6.94 -7.17
N ALA A 93 6.70 -8.19 -6.91
CA ALA A 93 6.91 -8.70 -5.56
C ALA A 93 7.99 -7.94 -4.79
N SER A 94 9.08 -7.55 -5.46
CA SER A 94 10.14 -6.71 -4.87
C SER A 94 9.61 -5.32 -4.47
N LEU A 95 8.76 -4.72 -5.32
CA LEU A 95 8.11 -3.44 -5.11
C LEU A 95 7.12 -3.49 -3.93
N MET A 96 6.22 -4.48 -3.93
CA MET A 96 5.23 -4.69 -2.87
C MET A 96 5.87 -4.99 -1.51
N GLY A 97 7.03 -5.67 -1.51
CA GLY A 97 7.82 -5.96 -0.32
C GLY A 97 8.78 -4.85 0.09
N LEU A 98 8.75 -3.68 -0.56
CA LEU A 98 9.63 -2.53 -0.29
C LEU A 98 11.12 -2.89 -0.21
N LYS A 99 11.58 -3.85 -1.03
CA LYS A 99 12.98 -4.33 -0.98
C LYS A 99 13.97 -3.36 -1.62
N ASN A 100 13.49 -2.47 -2.50
CA ASN A 100 14.31 -1.50 -3.20
C ASN A 100 14.33 -0.16 -2.45
N LYS A 101 15.49 0.24 -1.92
CA LYS A 101 15.67 1.52 -1.21
C LYS A 101 15.33 2.74 -2.06
N GLY A 102 15.59 2.68 -3.37
CA GLY A 102 15.22 3.74 -4.30
C GLY A 102 13.71 3.95 -4.31
N VAL A 103 12.93 2.87 -4.40
CA VAL A 103 11.46 2.94 -4.34
C VAL A 103 10.97 3.56 -3.03
N ILE A 104 11.60 3.25 -1.89
CA ILE A 104 11.24 3.85 -0.60
C ILE A 104 11.38 5.37 -0.64
N VAL A 105 12.45 5.89 -1.25
CA VAL A 105 12.64 7.35 -1.43
C VAL A 105 11.54 7.94 -2.31
N LEU A 106 11.15 7.26 -3.39
CA LEU A 106 10.06 7.72 -4.25
C LEU A 106 8.73 7.79 -3.49
N ILE A 107 8.44 6.80 -2.64
CA ILE A 107 7.22 6.78 -1.82
C ILE A 107 7.24 7.92 -0.79
N ASP A 108 8.36 8.11 -0.08
CA ASP A 108 8.51 9.18 0.91
C ASP A 108 8.32 10.57 0.27
N ASP A 109 9.00 10.86 -0.85
CA ASP A 109 8.84 12.12 -1.56
C ASP A 109 7.40 12.34 -2.07
N PHE A 110 6.74 11.27 -2.56
CA PHE A 110 5.35 11.35 -2.98
C PHE A 110 4.41 11.66 -1.81
N LEU A 111 4.56 10.98 -0.68
CA LEU A 111 3.74 11.22 0.52
C LEU A 111 3.97 12.63 1.08
N ARG A 112 5.20 13.16 1.03
CA ARG A 112 5.52 14.55 1.38
C ARG A 112 4.87 15.53 0.42
N PHE A 113 4.86 15.24 -0.89
CA PHE A 113 4.20 16.06 -1.89
C PHE A 113 2.68 16.14 -1.68
N VAL A 114 2.04 15.00 -1.42
CA VAL A 114 0.60 14.93 -1.07
C VAL A 114 0.31 15.72 0.20
N ASN A 115 1.28 15.79 1.12
CA ASN A 115 1.23 16.59 2.36
C ASN A 115 0.00 16.31 3.23
N ASN A 116 -0.45 15.05 3.26
CA ASN A 116 -1.52 14.60 4.15
C ASN A 116 -0.92 13.73 5.27
N ARG A 117 -0.60 14.37 6.40
CA ARG A 117 0.05 13.70 7.54
C ARG A 117 -0.76 12.53 8.09
N ILE A 118 -2.09 12.62 8.12
CA ILE A 118 -2.95 11.53 8.62
C ILE A 118 -2.81 10.32 7.69
N TRP A 119 -2.88 10.55 6.39
CA TRP A 119 -2.71 9.50 5.40
C TRP A 119 -1.32 8.86 5.43
N SER A 120 -0.26 9.66 5.51
CA SER A 120 1.11 9.13 5.65
C SER A 120 1.26 8.25 6.89
N MET A 121 0.58 8.61 7.99
CA MET A 121 0.55 7.79 9.21
C MET A 121 -0.25 6.50 9.00
N ILE A 122 -1.39 6.54 8.30
CA ILE A 122 -2.18 5.34 7.96
C ILE A 122 -1.29 4.37 7.18
N VAL A 123 -0.76 4.79 6.04
CA VAL A 123 0.09 3.97 5.16
C VAL A 123 1.25 3.34 5.94
N SER A 124 1.96 4.15 6.72
CA SER A 124 3.12 3.67 7.49
C SER A 124 2.75 2.65 8.55
N ASN A 125 1.59 2.82 9.20
CA ASN A 125 1.09 1.88 10.21
C ASN A 125 0.58 0.59 9.57
N GLU A 126 -0.10 0.65 8.42
CA GLU A 126 -0.52 -0.55 7.68
C GLU A 126 0.70 -1.38 7.24
N GLU A 127 1.71 -0.75 6.63
CA GLU A 127 2.95 -1.44 6.25
C GLU A 127 3.62 -2.15 7.43
N THR A 128 3.75 -1.42 8.56
CA THR A 128 4.37 -1.95 9.78
C THR A 128 3.54 -3.09 10.36
N PHE A 129 2.20 -2.96 10.40
CA PHE A 129 1.29 -3.97 10.92
C PHE A 129 1.50 -5.31 10.21
N TYR A 130 1.42 -5.31 8.88
CA TYR A 130 1.57 -6.55 8.12
C TYR A 130 2.99 -7.10 8.15
N GLU A 131 4.01 -6.26 8.30
CA GLU A 131 5.38 -6.73 8.54
C GLU A 131 5.49 -7.46 9.89
N TYR A 132 4.92 -6.88 10.95
CA TYR A 132 4.94 -7.42 12.30
C TYR A 132 4.13 -8.72 12.39
N GLN A 133 2.96 -8.77 11.74
CA GLN A 133 2.16 -9.98 11.62
C GLN A 133 2.95 -11.12 10.94
N ARG A 134 3.65 -10.83 9.84
CA ARG A 134 4.51 -11.83 9.18
C ARG A 134 5.65 -12.31 10.08
N LYS A 135 6.22 -11.43 10.91
CA LYS A 135 7.25 -11.81 11.88
C LYS A 135 6.69 -12.71 12.99
N LEU A 136 5.47 -12.46 13.46
CA LEU A 136 4.82 -13.30 14.48
C LEU A 136 4.53 -14.72 14.00
N LEU A 137 4.14 -14.88 12.74
CA LEU A 137 3.84 -16.18 12.15
C LEU A 137 5.07 -17.06 11.92
N ARG A 138 6.29 -16.50 11.98
CA ARG A 138 7.52 -17.30 11.88
C ARG A 138 7.71 -18.12 13.15
N ASN A 139 8.01 -19.40 13.01
CA ASN A 139 8.32 -20.26 14.16
C ASN A 139 9.54 -19.74 14.90
N VAL A 140 9.53 -19.89 16.22
CA VAL A 140 10.70 -19.63 17.04
C VAL A 140 11.47 -20.93 17.14
N GLU A 141 12.62 -20.98 16.49
CA GLU A 141 13.57 -22.09 16.56
C GLU A 141 14.85 -21.56 17.20
N ALA A 142 15.26 -22.14 18.31
CA ALA A 142 16.50 -21.78 19.00
C ALA A 142 17.06 -23.00 19.73
N ASP A 143 18.37 -23.21 19.61
CA ASP A 143 19.07 -24.34 20.23
C ASP A 143 19.27 -24.17 21.74
N ARG A 144 19.11 -22.94 22.24
CA ARG A 144 19.34 -22.57 23.65
C ARG A 144 18.08 -21.98 24.27
N ASP A 145 17.73 -22.46 25.46
CA ASP A 145 16.56 -21.99 26.22
C ASP A 145 16.53 -20.46 26.43
N LYS A 146 17.70 -19.84 26.63
CA LYS A 146 17.81 -18.38 26.78
C LYS A 146 17.36 -17.64 25.52
N ASP A 147 17.77 -18.12 24.36
CA ASP A 147 17.48 -17.50 23.07
C ASP A 147 16.01 -17.75 22.69
N LEU A 148 15.47 -18.93 23.03
CA LEU A 148 14.05 -19.25 22.93
C LEU A 148 13.19 -18.30 23.77
N LEU A 149 13.54 -18.11 25.05
CA LEU A 149 12.83 -17.20 25.95
C LEU A 149 12.89 -15.74 25.45
N GLN A 150 14.05 -15.28 24.97
CA GLN A 150 14.17 -13.93 24.41
C GLN A 150 13.30 -13.75 23.16
N ALA A 151 13.27 -14.75 22.27
CA ALA A 151 12.44 -14.71 21.09
C ALA A 151 10.93 -14.73 21.41
N LEU A 152 10.50 -15.47 22.44
CA LEU A 152 9.12 -15.44 22.93
C LEU A 152 8.75 -14.07 23.53
N GLN A 153 9.66 -13.44 24.28
CA GLN A 153 9.45 -12.08 24.80
C GLN A 153 9.30 -11.06 23.66
N ILE A 154 10.13 -11.16 22.62
CA ILE A 154 10.02 -10.30 21.42
C ILE A 154 8.65 -10.50 20.75
N LYS A 155 8.16 -11.74 20.63
CA LYS A 155 6.80 -11.98 20.10
C LYS A 155 5.73 -11.31 20.95
N GLY A 156 5.81 -11.39 22.28
CA GLY A 156 4.91 -10.68 23.19
C GLY A 156 4.88 -9.18 22.91
N LYS A 157 6.06 -8.55 22.79
CA LYS A 157 6.17 -7.13 22.45
C LYS A 157 5.58 -6.79 21.07
N ILE A 158 5.82 -7.64 20.07
CA ILE A 158 5.26 -7.42 18.73
C ILE A 158 3.72 -7.50 18.77
N MET A 159 3.14 -8.39 19.58
CA MET A 159 1.67 -8.45 19.78
C MET A 159 1.13 -7.16 20.39
N GLU A 160 1.76 -6.65 21.45
CA GLU A 160 1.39 -5.35 22.05
C GLU A 160 1.51 -4.19 21.04
N ASP A 161 2.57 -4.17 20.24
CA ASP A 161 2.77 -3.17 19.19
C ASP A 161 1.69 -3.25 18.11
N LEU A 162 1.22 -4.46 17.74
CA LEU A 162 0.11 -4.64 16.79
C LEU A 162 -1.20 -4.08 17.32
N ASP A 163 -1.56 -4.35 18.58
CA ASP A 163 -2.75 -3.79 19.21
C ASP A 163 -2.70 -2.25 19.22
N ASN A 164 -1.53 -1.69 19.54
CA ASN A 164 -1.29 -0.25 19.52
C ASN A 164 -1.34 0.34 18.10
N ILE A 165 -0.87 -0.39 17.08
CA ILE A 165 -1.00 0.01 15.68
C ILE A 165 -2.48 0.01 15.28
N ASN A 166 -3.23 -1.05 15.61
CA ASN A 166 -4.66 -1.14 15.28
C ASN A 166 -5.46 0.03 15.88
N GLY A 167 -5.27 0.30 17.17
CA GLY A 167 -5.93 1.44 17.83
C GLY A 167 -5.53 2.81 17.26
N ARG A 168 -4.33 2.95 16.66
CA ARG A 168 -3.93 4.16 15.93
C ARG A 168 -4.60 4.25 14.56
N LEU A 169 -4.65 3.14 13.82
CA LEU A 169 -5.30 3.06 12.50
C LEU A 169 -6.77 3.42 12.59
N GLU A 170 -7.52 2.87 13.54
CA GLU A 170 -8.93 3.22 13.77
C GLU A 170 -9.11 4.72 13.98
N LYS A 171 -8.28 5.34 14.83
CA LYS A 171 -8.31 6.79 15.09
C LYS A 171 -7.96 7.61 13.85
N TYR A 172 -7.00 7.18 13.06
CA TYR A 172 -6.60 7.91 11.86
C TYR A 172 -7.65 7.81 10.75
N TYR A 173 -8.22 6.63 10.54
CA TYR A 173 -9.31 6.46 9.59
C TYR A 173 -10.55 7.26 10.00
N LEU A 174 -10.93 7.24 11.29
CA LEU A 174 -12.02 8.08 11.78
C LEU A 174 -11.76 9.58 11.51
N LYS A 175 -10.54 10.07 11.75
CA LYS A 175 -10.18 11.47 11.47
C LYS A 175 -10.19 11.79 9.98
N MET A 176 -9.78 10.85 9.13
CA MET A 176 -9.73 11.04 7.68
C MET A 176 -11.13 11.15 7.07
N TYR A 177 -12.10 10.47 7.67
CA TYR A 177 -13.48 10.37 7.19
C TYR A 177 -14.48 11.02 8.16
N ALA A 178 -14.05 11.95 9.01
CA ALA A 178 -14.91 12.62 10.01
C ALA A 178 -16.05 13.49 9.41
N GLY A 179 -16.40 13.30 8.13
CA GLY A 179 -17.60 13.81 7.47
C GLY A 179 -18.40 12.74 6.68
N ASP A 180 -18.02 11.46 6.77
CA ASP A 180 -18.66 10.33 6.06
C ASP A 180 -18.62 9.05 6.94
N GLU A 181 -19.52 8.99 7.93
CA GLU A 181 -19.58 7.87 8.90
C GLU A 181 -19.87 6.50 8.25
N ASP A 182 -20.55 6.49 7.10
CA ASP A 182 -20.89 5.25 6.38
C ASP A 182 -19.67 4.68 5.65
N LEU A 183 -18.78 5.54 5.14
CA LEU A 183 -17.51 5.11 4.57
C LEU A 183 -16.57 4.55 5.65
N VAL A 184 -16.53 5.16 6.84
CA VAL A 184 -15.80 4.62 8.00
C VAL A 184 -16.29 3.22 8.33
N LYS A 185 -17.60 3.04 8.50
CA LYS A 185 -18.22 1.74 8.80
C LYS A 185 -17.95 0.73 7.70
N THR A 186 -17.97 1.12 6.43
CA THR A 186 -17.71 0.21 5.31
C THR A 186 -16.26 -0.28 5.31
N ILE A 187 -15.29 0.61 5.55
CA ILE A 187 -13.88 0.25 5.58
C ILE A 187 -13.54 -0.59 6.81
N THR A 188 -14.09 -0.26 7.98
CA THR A 188 -13.86 -1.02 9.22
C THR A 188 -14.62 -2.35 9.24
N ALA A 189 -15.87 -2.40 8.76
CA ALA A 189 -16.67 -3.62 8.71
C ALA A 189 -16.29 -4.58 7.57
N ARG A 190 -15.69 -4.10 6.46
CA ARG A 190 -15.16 -4.99 5.41
C ARG A 190 -13.90 -5.74 5.83
N GLY A 191 -13.36 -5.51 7.04
CA GLY A 191 -12.46 -6.46 7.69
C GLY A 191 -13.10 -7.85 7.93
N SER A 192 -14.44 -7.94 7.89
CA SER A 192 -15.23 -9.18 7.99
C SER A 192 -16.04 -9.45 6.71
N ILE A 193 -15.40 -9.53 5.54
CA ILE A 193 -16.09 -10.04 4.35
C ILE A 193 -16.36 -11.54 4.56
N SER A 194 -17.63 -11.91 4.70
CA SER A 194 -18.03 -13.32 4.72
C SER A 194 -17.76 -13.96 3.35
N PRO A 195 -17.44 -15.27 3.30
CA PRO A 195 -17.19 -16.00 2.06
C PRO A 195 -18.29 -15.84 0.99
N GLU A 196 -19.53 -15.56 1.42
CA GLU A 196 -20.71 -15.41 0.57
C GLU A 196 -20.64 -14.18 -0.35
N THR A 197 -19.94 -13.11 0.06
CA THR A 197 -19.80 -11.90 -0.78
C THR A 197 -18.75 -12.09 -1.87
N LEU A 198 -17.78 -13.01 -1.66
CA LEU A 198 -16.77 -13.38 -2.66
C LEU A 198 -17.29 -14.44 -3.64
N ALA A 199 -18.31 -15.22 -3.26
CA ALA A 199 -18.88 -16.28 -4.08
C ALA A 199 -19.86 -15.80 -5.17
N ASN A 200 -20.30 -14.54 -5.11
CA ASN A 200 -21.20 -13.93 -6.11
C ASN A 200 -20.48 -13.00 -7.10
N VAL A 201 -19.16 -13.15 -7.28
CA VAL A 201 -18.34 -12.43 -8.28
C VAL A 201 -18.01 -13.32 -9.46
#